data_AF-C4Y106-F1
#
_entry.id   AF-C4Y106-F1
#
_cell.length_a   1.000
_cell.length_b   1.000
_cell.length_c   1.000
_cell.angle_alpha   90.00
_cell.angle_beta   90.00
_cell.angle_gamma   90.00
#
_symmetry.space_group_name_H-M   'P 1'
#
loop_
_entity.id
_entity.type
_entity.pdbx_description
1 polymer ?
#
loop_
_entity_poly.entity_id
_entity_poly.type
_entity_poly.pdbx_seq_one_letter_code
_entity_poly.pdbx_strand_id
1 'polypeptide(L)'
;MPPPIGLIINLLRDPQVSNKAILNFVVQQLEAIGYTKILSAILGAAMVGVSSGIKIPQIKKIVSPSKLEHRVSLASGLSRDSVRLETLAQFIHVTYNKQEGNAFVNYGESLMVALQNIALLLLLEYYRLRKEESTLNVLGEKAKRREALKALVRPATQILALVFLITRVAPRRLISTLQVSIIPLGIAGKFAQIRRNARLQSTASLSHVTVGANVIGSLIRVFTTLSSYKKGRGRDKVLLAGYSASFVMNAILAGQMIQYKGEAEGNQKTEKVE
;
A
#
# COMPACT_ATOMS: atom_id res chain seq x y z
N MET A 1 -23.27 23.70 9.84
CA MET A 1 -22.15 23.47 8.92
C MET A 1 -20.87 23.67 9.73
N PRO A 2 -19.92 22.72 9.81
CA PRO A 2 -18.65 22.98 10.48
C PRO A 2 -17.91 24.10 9.71
N PRO A 3 -17.33 25.10 10.40
CA PRO A 3 -16.63 26.18 9.75
C PRO A 3 -15.48 25.66 8.88
N PRO A 4 -15.23 26.27 7.72
CA PRO A 4 -14.12 25.87 6.86
C PRO A 4 -12.81 26.04 7.62
N ILE A 5 -11.89 25.10 7.45
CA ILE A 5 -10.55 25.10 8.06
C ILE A 5 -9.82 26.45 7.85
N GLY A 6 -10.14 27.18 6.78
CA GLY A 6 -9.63 28.54 6.53
C GLY A 6 -10.02 29.59 7.57
N LEU A 7 -11.16 29.43 8.25
CA LEU A 7 -11.58 30.34 9.33
C LEU A 7 -10.67 30.18 10.56
N ILE A 8 -10.24 28.95 10.86
CA ILE A 8 -9.28 28.64 11.94
C ILE A 8 -7.90 29.24 11.62
N ILE A 9 -7.46 29.16 10.36
CA ILE A 9 -6.19 29.74 9.91
C ILE A 9 -6.22 31.28 10.00
N ASN A 10 -7.35 31.90 9.66
CA ASN A 10 -7.52 33.35 9.76
C ASN A 10 -7.59 33.82 11.23
N LEU A 11 -8.23 33.05 12.12
CA LEU A 11 -8.26 33.29 13.57
C LEU A 11 -6.89 33.14 14.24
N LEU A 12 -6.04 32.22 13.78
CA LEU A 12 -4.64 32.06 14.23
C LEU A 12 -3.74 33.24 13.83
N ARG A 13 -4.12 34.00 12.80
CA ARG A 13 -3.35 35.12 12.27
C ARG A 13 -3.76 36.47 12.87
N ASP A 14 -4.83 36.49 13.66
CA ASP A 14 -5.38 37.70 14.26
C ASP A 14 -4.75 37.94 15.65
N PRO A 15 -3.92 38.99 15.82
CA PRO A 15 -3.18 39.24 17.05
C PRO A 15 -4.07 39.58 18.27
N GLN A 16 -5.37 39.80 18.07
CA GLN A 16 -6.32 40.11 19.15
C GLN A 16 -6.99 38.90 19.79
N VAL A 17 -6.76 37.69 19.27
CA VAL A 17 -7.45 36.48 19.75
C VAL A 17 -6.61 35.79 20.82
N SER A 18 -7.12 35.74 22.06
CA SER A 18 -6.46 35.04 23.17
C SER A 18 -6.29 33.55 22.86
N ASN A 19 -5.10 32.99 23.12
CA ASN A 19 -4.81 31.55 22.98
C ASN A 19 -5.85 30.65 23.67
N LYS A 20 -6.47 31.11 24.77
CA LYS A 20 -7.55 30.39 25.46
C LYS A 20 -8.86 30.36 24.67
N ALA A 21 -9.19 31.44 23.96
CA ALA A 21 -10.38 31.49 23.11
C ALA A 21 -10.22 30.59 21.88
N ILE A 22 -9.02 30.55 21.28
CA ILE A 22 -8.68 29.63 20.20
C ILE A 22 -8.78 28.19 20.69
N LEU A 23 -8.21 27.87 21.86
CA LEU A 23 -8.23 26.52 22.41
C LEU A 23 -9.67 26.07 22.72
N ASN A 24 -10.48 26.91 23.35
CA ASN A 24 -11.87 26.59 23.66
C ASN A 24 -12.73 26.43 22.40
N PHE A 25 -12.49 27.25 21.37
CA PHE A 25 -13.16 27.13 20.08
C PHE A 25 -12.76 25.84 19.35
N VAL A 26 -11.48 25.48 19.38
CA VAL A 26 -10.98 24.20 18.84
C VAL A 26 -11.59 23.04 19.62
N VAL A 27 -11.58 23.05 20.94
CA VAL A 27 -12.17 21.99 21.78
C VAL A 27 -13.67 21.84 21.52
N GLN A 28 -14.44 22.92 21.45
CA GLN A 28 -15.88 22.86 21.11
C GLN A 28 -16.12 22.29 19.71
N GLN A 29 -15.30 22.64 18.71
CA GLN A 29 -15.40 22.04 17.39
C GLN A 29 -14.99 20.56 17.39
N LEU A 30 -13.98 20.18 18.17
CA LEU A 30 -13.54 18.79 18.31
C LEU A 30 -14.65 17.92 18.93
N GLU A 31 -15.33 18.44 19.96
CA GLU A 31 -16.48 17.80 20.59
C GLU A 31 -17.68 17.70 19.63
N ALA A 32 -17.96 18.74 18.84
CA ALA A 32 -19.05 18.74 17.87
C ALA A 32 -18.84 17.79 16.68
N ILE A 33 -17.59 17.59 16.24
CA ILE A 33 -17.25 16.64 15.15
C ILE A 33 -17.23 15.19 15.66
N GLY A 34 -16.87 15.00 16.93
CA GLY A 34 -16.69 13.72 17.60
C GLY A 34 -15.25 13.21 17.45
N TYR A 35 -14.61 12.96 18.59
CA TYR A 35 -13.21 12.52 18.70
C TYR A 35 -12.84 11.35 17.77
N THR A 36 -13.77 10.42 17.53
CA THR A 36 -13.57 9.26 16.65
C THR A 36 -13.36 9.63 15.18
N LYS A 37 -14.09 10.64 14.66
CA LYS A 37 -13.92 11.08 13.26
C LYS A 37 -12.61 11.81 13.05
N ILE A 38 -12.19 12.62 14.02
CA ILE A 38 -10.90 13.32 13.98
C ILE A 38 -9.76 12.31 14.03
N LEU A 39 -9.82 11.35 14.96
CA LEU A 39 -8.81 10.30 15.06
C LEU A 39 -8.74 9.48 13.76
N SER A 40 -9.89 9.12 13.17
CA SER A 40 -9.94 8.44 11.87
C SER A 40 -9.30 9.27 10.75
N ALA A 41 -9.54 10.58 10.72
CA ALA A 41 -8.97 11.47 9.72
C ALA A 41 -7.44 11.58 9.87
N ILE A 42 -6.94 11.75 11.09
CA ILE A 42 -5.50 11.80 11.40
C ILE A 42 -4.82 10.48 11.03
N LEU A 43 -5.38 9.35 11.47
CA LEU A 43 -4.79 8.04 11.20
C LEU A 43 -4.75 7.73 9.72
N GLY A 44 -5.83 8.00 8.99
CA GLY A 44 -5.82 7.79 7.54
C GLY A 44 -4.88 8.77 6.82
N ALA A 45 -4.79 10.04 7.25
CA ALA A 45 -3.84 11.00 6.67
C ALA A 45 -2.39 10.57 6.91
N ALA A 46 -2.07 10.11 8.12
CA ALA A 46 -0.77 9.53 8.44
C ALA A 46 -0.48 8.30 7.55
N MET A 47 -1.48 7.45 7.33
CA MET A 47 -1.36 6.29 6.45
C MET A 47 -1.04 6.69 5.00
N VAL A 48 -1.74 7.70 4.46
CA VAL A 48 -1.41 8.27 3.14
C VAL A 48 0.03 8.80 3.14
N GLY A 49 0.42 9.56 4.17
CA GLY A 49 1.78 10.11 4.30
C GLY A 49 2.87 9.05 4.26
N VAL A 50 2.75 8.01 5.10
CA VAL A 50 3.70 6.88 5.15
C VAL A 50 3.73 6.14 3.81
N SER A 51 2.56 5.89 3.21
CA SER A 51 2.44 5.12 1.97
C SER A 51 3.17 5.75 0.78
N SER A 52 3.32 7.09 0.75
CA SER A 52 4.06 7.82 -0.27
C SER A 52 5.54 7.43 -0.40
N GLY A 53 6.12 6.83 0.66
CA GLY A 53 7.52 6.42 0.67
C GLY A 53 7.77 4.91 0.68
N ILE A 54 6.73 4.06 0.76
CA ILE A 54 6.89 2.63 1.04
C ILE A 54 7.70 1.88 -0.03
N LYS A 55 7.59 2.25 -1.31
CA LYS A 55 8.33 1.57 -2.39
C LYS A 55 9.68 2.21 -2.70
N ILE A 56 9.99 3.38 -2.12
CA ILE A 56 11.27 4.07 -2.34
C ILE A 56 12.48 3.18 -1.96
N PRO A 57 12.51 2.47 -0.81
CA PRO A 57 13.63 1.59 -0.48
C PRO A 57 13.81 0.47 -1.51
N GLN A 58 12.70 -0.10 -2.02
CA GLN A 58 12.72 -1.14 -3.04
C GLN A 58 13.28 -0.61 -4.37
N ILE A 59 12.84 0.58 -4.80
CA ILE A 59 13.37 1.25 -6.00
C ILE A 59 14.86 1.55 -5.84
N LYS A 60 15.27 2.12 -4.70
CA LYS A 60 16.68 2.39 -4.38
C LYS A 60 17.51 1.11 -4.47
N LYS A 61 17.05 0.00 -3.87
CA LYS A 61 17.76 -1.28 -3.93
C LYS A 61 18.07 -1.73 -5.37
N ILE A 62 17.17 -1.48 -6.32
CA ILE A 62 17.36 -1.84 -7.73
C ILE A 62 18.32 -0.87 -8.45
N VAL A 63 18.23 0.44 -8.18
CA VAL A 63 19.01 1.45 -8.92
C VAL A 63 20.38 1.76 -8.32
N SER A 64 20.59 1.49 -7.03
CA SER A 64 21.81 1.84 -6.30
C SER A 64 23.10 1.17 -6.80
N PRO A 65 23.12 -0.12 -7.20
CA PRO A 65 24.36 -0.77 -7.63
C PRO A 65 25.00 -0.03 -8.83
N SER A 66 26.32 0.12 -8.89
CA SER A 66 26.97 0.83 -10.01
C SER A 66 26.96 0.02 -11.31
N LYS A 67 27.05 -1.32 -11.22
CA LYS A 67 27.11 -2.23 -12.36
C LYS A 67 25.71 -2.53 -12.92
N LEU A 68 25.55 -2.42 -14.24
CA LEU A 68 24.28 -2.72 -14.92
C LEU A 68 23.80 -4.15 -14.66
N GLU A 69 24.72 -5.13 -14.71
CA GLU A 69 24.41 -6.55 -14.48
C GLU A 69 23.76 -6.79 -13.12
N HIS A 70 24.25 -6.12 -12.08
CA HIS A 70 23.69 -6.22 -10.74
C HIS A 70 22.27 -5.63 -10.68
N ARG A 71 22.03 -4.49 -11.36
CA ARG A 71 20.69 -3.88 -11.46
C ARG A 71 19.72 -4.78 -12.21
N VAL A 72 20.16 -5.36 -13.32
CA VAL A 72 19.37 -6.30 -14.13
C VAL A 72 19.04 -7.57 -13.33
N SER A 73 20.02 -8.12 -12.62
CA SER A 73 19.82 -9.29 -11.75
C SER A 73 18.76 -9.00 -10.68
N LEU A 74 18.91 -7.89 -9.94
CA LEU A 74 17.94 -7.47 -8.92
C LEU A 74 16.54 -7.23 -9.50
N ALA A 75 16.44 -6.56 -10.66
CA ALA A 75 15.17 -6.35 -11.33
C ALA A 75 14.53 -7.68 -11.80
N SER A 76 15.33 -8.61 -12.32
CA SER A 76 14.84 -9.92 -12.78
C SER A 76 14.38 -10.84 -11.65
N GLY A 77 14.87 -10.63 -10.43
CA GLY A 77 14.39 -11.33 -9.24
C GLY A 77 13.00 -10.88 -8.76
N LEU A 78 12.45 -9.79 -9.30
CA LEU A 78 11.09 -9.34 -9.00
C LEU A 78 10.12 -9.83 -10.08
N SER A 79 9.03 -10.47 -9.65
CA SER A 79 7.96 -10.86 -10.56
C SER A 79 7.21 -9.62 -11.08
N ARG A 80 7.39 -9.34 -12.37
CA ARG A 80 6.68 -8.24 -13.07
C ARG A 80 5.17 -8.43 -13.03
N ASP A 81 4.69 -9.66 -13.19
CA ASP A 81 3.26 -9.94 -13.17
C ASP A 81 2.67 -9.75 -11.77
N SER A 82 3.41 -10.09 -10.71
CA SER A 82 3.02 -9.76 -9.34
C SER A 82 2.86 -8.25 -9.15
N VAL A 83 3.84 -7.45 -9.59
CA VAL A 83 3.76 -5.98 -9.48
C VAL A 83 2.63 -5.42 -10.36
N ARG A 84 2.37 -5.99 -11.55
CA ARG A 84 1.24 -5.59 -12.42
C ARG A 84 -0.10 -5.85 -11.75
N LEU A 85 -0.28 -7.05 -11.18
CA LEU A 85 -1.49 -7.42 -10.47
C LEU A 85 -1.69 -6.56 -9.20
N GLU A 86 -0.61 -6.26 -8.47
CA GLU A 86 -0.66 -5.34 -7.33
C GLU A 86 -1.11 -3.93 -7.76
N THR A 87 -0.54 -3.42 -8.86
CA THR A 87 -0.90 -2.11 -9.44
C THR A 87 -2.37 -2.08 -9.84
N LEU A 88 -2.82 -3.11 -10.56
CA LEU A 88 -4.20 -3.23 -11.01
C LEU A 88 -5.18 -3.29 -9.83
N ALA A 89 -4.89 -4.12 -8.83
CA ALA A 89 -5.70 -4.23 -7.62
C ALA A 89 -5.82 -2.90 -6.88
N GLN A 90 -4.73 -2.13 -6.78
CA GLN A 90 -4.76 -0.80 -6.14
C GLN A 90 -5.60 0.20 -6.93
N PHE A 91 -5.51 0.24 -8.27
CA PHE A 91 -6.36 1.13 -9.06
C PHE A 91 -7.84 0.73 -9.03
N ILE A 92 -8.15 -0.57 -9.00
CA ILE A 92 -9.53 -1.05 -8.80
C ILE A 92 -10.05 -0.58 -7.44
N HIS A 93 -9.25 -0.73 -6.39
CA HIS A 93 -9.62 -0.29 -5.03
C HIS A 93 -9.86 1.22 -4.93
N VAL A 94 -8.96 2.02 -5.51
CA VAL A 94 -9.10 3.49 -5.58
C VAL A 94 -10.37 3.88 -6.35
N THR A 95 -10.59 3.26 -7.51
CA THR A 95 -11.75 3.56 -8.36
C THR A 95 -13.05 3.18 -7.66
N TYR A 96 -13.09 2.00 -7.02
CA TYR A 96 -14.24 1.54 -6.25
C TYR A 96 -14.61 2.55 -5.16
N ASN A 97 -13.65 2.93 -4.31
CA ASN A 97 -13.90 3.88 -3.21
C ASN A 97 -14.32 5.26 -3.73
N LYS A 98 -13.74 5.72 -4.84
CA LYS A 98 -14.15 6.97 -5.49
C LYS A 98 -15.58 6.90 -6.02
N GLN A 99 -15.98 5.78 -6.65
CA GLN A 99 -17.34 5.59 -7.18
C GLN A 99 -18.38 5.49 -6.06
N GLU A 100 -18.05 4.87 -4.93
CA GLU A 100 -18.92 4.79 -3.74
C GLU A 100 -18.98 6.11 -2.93
N GLY A 101 -18.12 7.09 -3.27
CA GLY A 101 -18.09 8.40 -2.60
C GLY A 101 -17.46 8.36 -1.22
N ASN A 102 -16.51 7.44 -0.99
CA ASN A 102 -15.72 7.36 0.23
C ASN A 102 -14.70 8.51 0.29
N ALA A 103 -14.31 8.91 1.50
CA ALA A 103 -13.32 9.97 1.70
C ALA A 103 -11.94 9.53 1.18
N PHE A 104 -11.18 10.46 0.58
CA PHE A 104 -9.83 10.18 0.06
C PHE A 104 -8.92 9.55 1.11
N VAL A 105 -9.05 9.96 2.36
CA VAL A 105 -8.29 9.46 3.50
C VAL A 105 -8.37 7.93 3.67
N ASN A 106 -9.43 7.27 3.18
CA ASN A 106 -9.62 5.82 3.31
C ASN A 106 -8.93 4.99 2.20
N TYR A 107 -8.60 5.60 1.06
CA TYR A 107 -8.03 4.89 -0.09
C TYR A 107 -6.81 5.61 -0.72
N GLY A 108 -6.47 6.79 -0.22
CA GLY A 108 -5.38 7.61 -0.72
C GLY A 108 -4.03 6.90 -0.63
N GLU A 109 -3.86 6.06 0.39
CA GLU A 109 -2.67 5.22 0.49
C GLU A 109 -2.54 4.23 -0.67
N SER A 110 -3.65 3.62 -1.10
CA SER A 110 -3.66 2.71 -2.24
C SER A 110 -3.30 3.46 -3.53
N LEU A 111 -3.74 4.72 -3.68
CA LEU A 111 -3.33 5.57 -4.80
C LEU A 111 -1.83 5.89 -4.76
N MET A 112 -1.29 6.30 -3.61
CA MET A 112 0.13 6.62 -3.47
C MET A 112 1.02 5.41 -3.79
N VAL A 113 0.62 4.23 -3.33
CA VAL A 113 1.36 3.00 -3.64
C VAL A 113 1.20 2.62 -5.12
N ALA A 114 0.02 2.80 -5.73
CA ALA A 114 -0.21 2.52 -7.15
C ALA A 114 0.68 3.36 -8.05
N LEU A 115 0.85 4.66 -7.73
CA LEU A 115 1.72 5.57 -8.48
C LEU A 115 3.20 5.12 -8.41
N GLN A 116 3.67 4.76 -7.22
CA GLN A 116 5.03 4.22 -7.07
C GLN A 116 5.19 2.87 -7.76
N ASN A 117 4.13 2.06 -7.81
CA ASN A 117 4.11 0.79 -8.52
C ASN A 117 4.24 0.97 -10.04
N ILE A 118 3.63 2.00 -10.63
CA ILE A 118 3.86 2.36 -12.03
C ILE A 118 5.34 2.66 -12.27
N ALA A 119 5.96 3.49 -11.42
CA ALA A 119 7.39 3.81 -11.54
C ALA A 119 8.25 2.55 -11.43
N LEU A 120 7.93 1.65 -10.50
CA LEU A 120 8.61 0.36 -10.35
C LEU A 120 8.43 -0.52 -11.59
N LEU A 121 7.22 -0.63 -12.15
CA LEU A 121 6.97 -1.41 -13.37
C LEU A 121 7.77 -0.92 -14.56
N LEU A 122 7.80 0.40 -14.78
CA LEU A 122 8.60 1.01 -15.84
C LEU A 122 10.09 0.74 -15.63
N LEU A 123 10.56 0.78 -14.39
CA LEU A 123 11.94 0.45 -14.06
C LEU A 123 12.29 -1.00 -14.36
N LEU A 124 11.41 -1.95 -13.99
CA LEU A 124 11.59 -3.38 -14.26
C LEU A 124 11.62 -3.65 -15.77
N GLU A 125 10.73 -3.01 -16.51
CA GLU A 125 10.65 -3.16 -17.96
C GLU A 125 11.87 -2.54 -18.66
N TYR A 126 12.35 -1.39 -18.18
CA TYR A 126 13.59 -0.78 -18.64
C TYR A 126 14.80 -1.72 -18.47
N TYR A 127 14.97 -2.33 -17.31
CA TYR A 127 16.10 -3.26 -17.09
C TYR A 127 15.96 -4.56 -17.89
N ARG A 128 14.75 -5.01 -18.19
CA ARG A 128 14.54 -6.13 -19.13
C ARG A 128 15.03 -5.76 -20.53
N LEU A 129 14.58 -4.62 -21.05
CA LEU A 129 14.96 -4.17 -22.39
C LEU A 129 16.48 -3.99 -22.49
N ARG A 130 17.11 -3.45 -21.44
CA ARG A 130 18.57 -3.33 -21.34
C ARG A 130 19.29 -4.68 -21.33
N LYS A 131 18.69 -5.73 -20.79
CA LYS A 131 19.22 -7.11 -20.85
C LYS A 131 19.15 -7.67 -22.27
N GLU A 132 18.02 -7.48 -22.94
CA GLU A 132 17.77 -7.95 -24.31
C GLU A 132 18.64 -7.23 -25.36
N GLU A 133 18.95 -5.96 -25.17
CA GLU A 133 19.89 -5.24 -26.06
C GLU A 133 21.36 -5.53 -25.73
N SER A 134 21.66 -6.03 -24.54
CA SER A 134 23.03 -6.42 -24.18
C SER A 134 23.50 -7.66 -24.93
N THR A 135 22.58 -8.53 -25.39
CA THR A 135 22.92 -9.73 -26.17
C THR A 135 23.16 -9.44 -27.64
N LEU A 136 22.68 -8.30 -28.15
CA LEU A 136 22.91 -7.81 -29.51
C LEU A 136 24.12 -6.86 -29.49
N ASN A 137 25.33 -7.41 -29.63
CA ASN A 137 26.63 -6.71 -29.48
C ASN A 137 26.95 -5.62 -30.54
N VAL A 138 25.95 -5.00 -31.16
CA VAL A 138 26.10 -4.15 -32.36
C VAL A 138 26.16 -2.66 -32.02
N LEU A 139 25.70 -2.23 -30.84
CA LEU A 139 25.53 -0.80 -30.50
C LEU A 139 26.35 -0.36 -29.28
N GLY A 140 26.83 0.89 -29.30
CA GLY A 140 27.48 1.53 -28.15
C GLY A 140 26.52 1.79 -26.98
N GLU A 141 27.06 1.91 -25.77
CA GLU A 141 26.29 1.97 -24.51
C GLU A 141 25.25 3.11 -24.46
N LYS A 142 25.59 4.27 -25.05
CA LYS A 142 24.67 5.42 -25.17
C LYS A 142 23.51 5.13 -26.12
N ALA A 143 23.78 4.43 -27.23
CA ALA A 143 22.75 4.04 -28.19
C ALA A 143 21.79 3.01 -27.57
N LYS A 144 22.32 1.99 -26.89
CA LYS A 144 21.52 0.99 -26.13
C LYS A 144 20.62 1.65 -25.08
N ARG A 145 21.11 2.68 -24.39
CA ARG A 145 20.28 3.43 -23.42
C ARG A 145 19.13 4.15 -24.12
N ARG A 146 19.38 4.77 -25.27
CA ARG A 146 18.37 5.52 -26.01
C ARG A 146 17.29 4.61 -26.61
N GLU A 147 17.69 3.47 -27.16
CA GLU A 147 16.74 2.49 -27.70
C GLU A 147 15.90 1.86 -26.59
N ALA A 148 16.49 1.45 -25.46
CA ALA A 148 15.73 0.99 -24.30
C ALA A 148 14.69 2.03 -23.80
N LEU A 149 15.02 3.32 -23.80
CA LEU A 149 14.09 4.39 -23.43
C LEU A 149 12.96 4.57 -24.45
N LYS A 150 13.24 4.48 -25.75
CA LYS A 150 12.20 4.50 -26.79
C LYS A 150 11.28 3.29 -26.70
N ALA A 151 11.86 2.11 -26.50
CA ALA A 151 11.12 0.86 -26.35
C ALA A 151 10.20 0.88 -25.11
N LEU A 152 10.50 1.71 -24.10
CA LEU A 152 9.69 1.91 -22.91
C LEU A 152 8.36 2.66 -23.19
N VAL A 153 8.24 3.37 -24.31
CA VAL A 153 6.99 4.08 -24.67
C VAL A 153 5.82 3.11 -24.77
N ARG A 154 6.01 1.95 -25.41
CA ARG A 154 4.96 0.92 -25.57
C ARG A 154 4.38 0.44 -24.23
N PRO A 155 5.18 -0.10 -23.29
CA PRO A 155 4.66 -0.53 -21.99
C PRO A 155 4.12 0.64 -21.15
N ALA A 156 4.69 1.84 -21.27
CA ALA A 156 4.16 3.02 -20.58
C ALA A 156 2.76 3.39 -21.08
N THR A 157 2.54 3.40 -22.40
CA THR A 157 1.23 3.65 -23.00
C THR A 157 0.22 2.56 -22.61
N GLN A 158 0.62 1.29 -22.57
CA GLN A 158 -0.25 0.20 -22.11
C GLN A 158 -0.69 0.37 -20.66
N ILE A 159 0.24 0.69 -19.75
CA ILE A 159 -0.07 0.94 -18.35
C ILE A 159 -1.02 2.13 -18.23
N LEU A 160 -0.73 3.24 -18.93
CA LEU A 160 -1.57 4.43 -18.87
C LEU A 160 -2.97 4.19 -19.44
N ALA A 161 -3.08 3.45 -20.55
CA ALA A 161 -4.35 3.08 -21.15
C ALA A 161 -5.19 2.21 -20.20
N LEU A 162 -4.56 1.24 -19.53
CA LEU A 162 -5.23 0.41 -18.54
C LEU A 162 -5.69 1.22 -17.32
N VAL A 163 -4.85 2.11 -16.80
CA VAL A 163 -5.21 3.00 -15.69
C VAL A 163 -6.37 3.91 -16.10
N PHE A 164 -6.34 4.48 -17.30
CA PHE A 164 -7.43 5.29 -17.83
C PHE A 164 -8.73 4.49 -17.96
N LEU A 165 -8.66 3.28 -18.53
CA LEU A 165 -9.79 2.37 -18.67
C LEU A 165 -10.43 2.09 -17.30
N ILE A 166 -9.63 1.69 -16.31
CA ILE A 166 -10.12 1.37 -14.97
C ILE A 166 -10.69 2.60 -14.27
N THR A 167 -10.01 3.74 -14.33
CA THR A 167 -10.38 4.92 -13.51
C THR A 167 -11.46 5.80 -14.12
N ARG A 168 -11.62 5.81 -15.45
CA ARG A 168 -12.54 6.72 -16.17
C ARG A 168 -13.64 6.01 -16.93
N VAL A 169 -13.37 4.84 -17.51
CA VAL A 169 -14.30 4.19 -18.45
C VAL A 169 -15.07 3.04 -17.79
N ALA A 170 -14.43 2.31 -16.87
CA ALA A 170 -14.98 1.08 -16.31
C ALA A 170 -16.28 1.33 -15.51
N PRO A 171 -17.36 0.59 -15.79
CA PRO A 171 -18.64 0.77 -15.12
C PRO A 171 -18.59 0.31 -13.66
N ARG A 172 -19.45 0.91 -12.82
CA ARG A 172 -19.54 0.61 -11.38
C ARG A 172 -19.72 -0.88 -11.06
N ARG A 173 -20.45 -1.61 -11.90
CA ARG A 173 -20.66 -3.06 -11.71
C ARG A 173 -19.37 -3.86 -11.88
N LEU A 174 -18.61 -3.59 -12.93
CA LEU A 174 -17.33 -4.25 -13.19
C LEU A 174 -16.33 -3.99 -12.05
N ILE A 175 -16.15 -2.72 -11.67
CA ILE A 175 -15.23 -2.33 -10.59
C ILE A 175 -15.64 -2.95 -9.25
N SER A 176 -16.94 -3.00 -8.95
CA SER A 176 -17.44 -3.68 -7.76
C SER A 176 -17.11 -5.16 -7.74
N THR A 177 -17.39 -5.87 -8.84
CA THR A 177 -17.13 -7.31 -8.90
C THR A 177 -15.64 -7.58 -8.75
N LEU A 178 -14.80 -6.84 -9.47
CA LEU A 178 -13.35 -6.95 -9.34
C LEU A 178 -12.87 -6.66 -7.92
N GLN A 179 -13.39 -5.62 -7.27
CA GLN A 179 -13.04 -5.29 -5.88
C GLN A 179 -13.41 -6.42 -4.91
N VAL A 180 -14.60 -7.00 -5.08
CA VAL A 180 -15.05 -8.13 -4.25
C VAL A 180 -14.20 -9.37 -4.51
N SER A 181 -13.73 -9.60 -5.74
CA SER A 181 -12.84 -10.71 -6.09
C SER A 181 -11.42 -10.57 -5.55
N ILE A 182 -10.90 -9.35 -5.40
CA ILE A 182 -9.55 -9.10 -4.86
C ILE A 182 -9.44 -9.54 -3.39
N ILE A 183 -10.50 -9.33 -2.60
CA ILE A 183 -10.52 -9.64 -1.17
C ILE A 183 -10.22 -11.13 -0.87
N PRO A 184 -10.97 -12.10 -1.41
CA PRO A 184 -10.71 -13.52 -1.15
C PRO A 184 -9.35 -13.98 -1.70
N LEU A 185 -8.89 -13.44 -2.83
CA LEU A 185 -7.56 -13.75 -3.36
C LEU A 185 -6.45 -13.31 -2.39
N GLY A 186 -6.58 -12.12 -1.80
CA GLY A 186 -5.65 -11.64 -0.78
C GLY A 186 -5.66 -12.48 0.49
N ILE A 187 -6.85 -12.90 0.94
CA ILE A 187 -7.01 -13.78 2.11
C ILE A 187 -6.38 -15.15 1.84
N ALA A 188 -6.65 -15.76 0.67
CA ALA A 188 -6.10 -17.05 0.29
C ALA A 188 -4.56 -17.05 0.28
N GLY A 189 -3.94 -15.97 -0.20
CA GLY A 189 -2.48 -15.81 -0.17
C GLY A 189 -1.91 -15.80 1.25
N LYS A 190 -2.51 -15.03 2.17
CA LYS A 190 -2.10 -15.02 3.59
C LYS A 190 -2.34 -16.35 4.28
N PHE A 191 -3.44 -17.00 3.96
CA PHE A 191 -3.79 -18.30 4.53
C PHE A 191 -2.81 -19.40 4.09
N ALA A 192 -2.44 -19.44 2.81
CA ALA A 192 -1.41 -20.34 2.31
C ALA A 192 -0.07 -20.10 3.01
N GLN A 193 0.27 -18.83 3.26
CA GLN A 193 1.47 -18.45 4.01
C GLN A 193 1.43 -18.91 5.48
N ILE A 194 0.30 -18.72 6.18
CA ILE A 194 0.11 -19.19 7.56
C ILE A 194 0.30 -20.71 7.66
N ARG A 195 -0.31 -21.47 6.74
CA ARG A 195 -0.15 -22.93 6.68
C ARG A 195 1.29 -23.35 6.41
N ARG A 196 1.98 -22.66 5.50
CA ARG A 196 3.38 -22.93 5.20
C ARG A 196 4.26 -22.71 6.44
N ASN A 197 4.08 -21.60 7.15
CA ASN A 197 4.82 -21.31 8.38
C ASN A 197 4.55 -22.36 9.45
N ALA A 198 3.29 -22.80 9.60
CA ALA A 198 2.92 -23.85 10.53
C ALA A 198 3.58 -25.20 10.18
N ARG A 199 3.66 -25.54 8.90
CA ARG A 199 4.34 -26.77 8.47
C ARG A 199 5.85 -26.70 8.69
N LEU A 200 6.45 -25.54 8.49
CA LEU A 200 7.90 -25.33 8.60
C LEU A 200 8.37 -25.04 10.03
N GLN A 201 7.45 -24.78 10.97
CA GLN A 201 7.74 -24.31 12.34
C GLN A 201 8.77 -23.16 12.34
N SER A 202 8.73 -22.31 11.31
CA SER A 202 9.73 -21.28 11.10
C SER A 202 9.11 -20.10 10.36
N THR A 203 9.48 -18.90 10.82
CA THR A 203 9.13 -17.62 10.19
C THR A 203 10.35 -16.95 9.56
N ALA A 204 11.44 -17.66 9.25
CA ALA A 204 12.70 -17.08 8.77
C ALA A 204 12.58 -16.22 7.49
N SER A 205 11.51 -16.40 6.70
CA SER A 205 11.23 -15.59 5.51
C SER A 205 10.41 -14.31 5.79
N LEU A 206 9.92 -14.12 7.02
CA LEU A 206 9.10 -12.99 7.44
C LEU A 206 9.92 -11.93 8.17
N SER A 207 9.71 -10.67 7.79
CA SER A 207 10.27 -9.53 8.51
C SER A 207 9.34 -9.10 9.63
N HIS A 208 9.87 -8.98 10.85
CA HIS A 208 9.13 -8.53 12.03
C HIS A 208 8.52 -7.15 11.83
N VAL A 209 9.29 -6.25 11.21
CA VAL A 209 8.86 -4.90 10.86
C VAL A 209 7.70 -4.94 9.86
N THR A 210 7.77 -5.82 8.85
CA THR A 210 6.72 -5.95 7.83
C THR A 210 5.44 -6.54 8.40
N VAL A 211 5.52 -7.58 9.24
CA VAL A 211 4.34 -8.19 9.87
C VAL A 211 3.66 -7.20 10.83
N GLY A 212 4.43 -6.51 11.68
CA GLY A 212 3.90 -5.48 12.57
C GLY A 212 3.24 -4.32 11.82
N ALA A 213 3.89 -3.80 10.77
CA ALA A 213 3.31 -2.77 9.92
C ALA A 213 2.02 -3.24 9.23
N ASN A 214 1.97 -4.50 8.79
CA ASN A 214 0.76 -5.08 8.20
C ASN A 214 -0.39 -5.16 9.20
N VAL A 215 -0.14 -5.58 10.45
CA VAL A 215 -1.15 -5.61 11.53
C VAL A 215 -1.69 -4.20 11.79
N ILE A 216 -0.81 -3.25 12.11
CA ILE A 216 -1.18 -1.86 12.43
C ILE A 216 -1.94 -1.24 11.26
N GLY A 217 -1.43 -1.38 10.03
CA GLY A 217 -2.08 -0.83 8.86
C GLY A 217 -3.47 -1.45 8.60
N SER A 218 -3.63 -2.77 8.76
CA SER A 218 -4.95 -3.40 8.65
C SER A 218 -5.92 -2.95 9.74
N LEU A 219 -5.44 -2.74 10.97
CA LEU A 219 -6.26 -2.21 12.07
C LEU A 219 -6.73 -0.78 11.79
N ILE A 220 -5.83 0.10 11.32
CA ILE A 220 -6.18 1.46 10.92
C ILE A 220 -7.25 1.44 9.82
N ARG A 221 -7.16 0.55 8.83
CA ARG A 221 -8.18 0.42 7.78
C ARG A 221 -9.54 -0.02 8.33
N VAL A 222 -9.56 -0.98 9.26
CA VAL A 222 -10.81 -1.39 9.93
C VAL A 222 -11.40 -0.19 10.68
N PHE A 223 -10.59 0.50 11.49
CA PHE A 223 -11.04 1.64 12.29
C PHE A 223 -11.54 2.81 11.43
N THR A 224 -10.82 3.17 10.36
CA THR A 224 -11.19 4.28 9.47
C THR A 224 -12.42 3.96 8.63
N THR A 225 -12.58 2.70 8.22
CA THR A 225 -13.78 2.21 7.52
C THR A 225 -15.00 2.18 8.44
N LEU A 226 -14.86 1.71 9.68
CA LEU A 226 -15.92 1.79 10.71
C LEU A 226 -16.32 3.24 10.99
N SER A 227 -15.34 4.11 11.20
CA SER A 227 -15.57 5.52 11.53
C SER A 227 -16.21 6.29 10.37
N SER A 228 -15.97 5.84 9.14
CA SER A 228 -16.57 6.40 7.93
C SER A 228 -17.92 5.77 7.57
N TYR A 229 -18.36 4.74 8.30
CA TYR A 229 -19.57 4.00 7.98
C TYR A 229 -20.81 4.89 8.10
N LYS A 230 -21.46 5.14 6.97
CA LYS A 230 -22.79 5.78 6.95
C LYS A 230 -23.84 4.67 7.03
N LYS A 231 -24.69 4.68 8.08
CA LYS A 231 -25.87 3.80 8.21
C LYS A 231 -26.67 3.87 6.89
N GLY A 232 -26.71 2.77 6.14
CA GLY A 232 -27.52 2.65 4.91
C GLY A 232 -26.80 2.10 3.67
N ARG A 233 -25.45 2.01 3.65
CA ARG A 233 -24.71 1.45 2.50
C ARG A 233 -24.25 0.01 2.74
N GLY A 234 -24.97 -0.96 2.18
CA GLY A 234 -24.62 -2.39 2.31
C GLY A 234 -23.28 -2.80 1.70
N ARG A 235 -22.76 -2.06 0.70
CA ARG A 235 -21.50 -2.36 -0.01
C ARG A 235 -20.24 -2.07 0.81
N ASP A 236 -20.30 -1.18 1.79
CA ASP A 236 -19.17 -0.93 2.71
C ASP A 236 -18.91 -2.12 3.64
N LYS A 237 -19.92 -2.98 3.86
CA LYS A 237 -19.76 -4.20 4.68
C LYS A 237 -18.75 -5.18 4.09
N VAL A 238 -18.65 -5.25 2.76
CA VAL A 238 -17.72 -6.18 2.10
C VAL A 238 -16.27 -5.71 2.27
N LEU A 239 -16.00 -4.42 2.09
CA LEU A 239 -14.68 -3.84 2.36
C LEU A 239 -14.30 -4.02 3.83
N LEU A 240 -15.23 -3.74 4.73
CA LEU A 240 -15.01 -3.94 6.15
C LEU A 240 -14.69 -5.41 6.48
N ALA A 241 -15.49 -6.36 5.99
CA ALA A 241 -15.23 -7.78 6.18
C ALA A 241 -13.84 -8.17 5.63
N GLY A 242 -13.47 -7.67 4.45
CA GLY A 242 -12.15 -7.89 3.86
C GLY A 242 -11.01 -7.34 4.71
N TYR A 243 -11.14 -6.11 5.23
CA TYR A 243 -10.14 -5.51 6.12
C TYR A 243 -10.04 -6.22 7.46
N SER A 244 -11.16 -6.61 8.05
CA SER A 244 -11.20 -7.37 9.30
C SER A 244 -10.56 -8.75 9.14
N ALA A 245 -10.89 -9.48 8.07
CA ALA A 245 -10.25 -10.75 7.76
C ALA A 245 -8.74 -10.58 7.53
N SER A 246 -8.34 -9.53 6.80
CA SER A 246 -6.93 -9.18 6.58
C SER A 246 -6.19 -8.89 7.89
N PHE A 247 -6.83 -8.20 8.84
CA PHE A 247 -6.30 -7.93 10.18
C PHE A 247 -6.12 -9.22 10.99
N VAL A 248 -7.14 -10.07 11.04
CA VAL A 248 -7.06 -11.37 11.74
C VAL A 248 -5.92 -12.22 11.19
N MET A 249 -5.78 -12.34 9.87
CA MET A 249 -4.70 -13.10 9.25
C MET A 249 -3.31 -12.51 9.55
N ASN A 250 -3.18 -11.18 9.54
CA ASN A 250 -1.93 -10.52 9.92
C ASN A 250 -1.59 -10.75 11.41
N ALA A 251 -2.60 -10.75 12.28
CA ALA A 251 -2.42 -11.01 13.71
C ALA A 251 -1.99 -12.46 13.96
N ILE A 252 -2.56 -13.43 13.23
CA ILE A 252 -2.13 -14.84 13.28
C ILE A 252 -0.66 -14.97 12.85
N LEU A 253 -0.26 -14.33 11.75
CA LEU A 253 1.14 -14.31 11.29
C LEU A 253 2.07 -13.69 12.34
N ALA A 254 1.64 -12.63 13.02
CA ALA A 254 2.39 -12.03 14.12
C ALA A 254 2.54 -12.99 15.31
N GLY A 255 1.46 -13.72 15.65
CA GLY A 255 1.49 -14.76 16.69
C GLY A 255 2.47 -15.89 16.37
N GLN A 256 2.43 -16.44 15.16
CA GLN A 256 3.38 -17.47 14.70
C GLN A 256 4.83 -17.00 14.79
N MET A 257 5.08 -15.72 14.51
CA MET A 257 6.41 -15.14 14.58
C MET A 257 6.95 -15.05 16.01
N ILE A 258 6.09 -14.70 16.98
CA ILE A 258 6.47 -14.69 18.41
C ILE A 258 6.70 -16.12 18.90
N GLN A 259 5.80 -17.05 18.56
CA GLN A 259 5.87 -18.44 18.99
C GLN A 259 7.15 -19.13 18.47
N TYR A 260 7.38 -19.14 17.15
CA TYR A 260 8.53 -19.86 16.57
C TYR A 260 9.88 -19.20 16.88
N LYS A 261 9.89 -17.90 17.20
CA LYS A 261 11.09 -17.25 17.74
C LYS A 261 11.42 -17.77 19.13
N GLY A 262 10.41 -17.92 20.00
CA GLY A 262 10.57 -18.49 21.33
C GLY A 262 11.05 -19.95 21.32
N GLU A 263 10.55 -20.76 20.38
CA GLU A 263 10.97 -22.16 20.21
C GLU A 263 12.43 -22.27 19.72
N ALA A 264 12.86 -21.42 18.79
CA ALA A 264 14.25 -21.39 18.31
C ALA A 264 15.25 -20.96 19.42
N GLU A 265 14.88 -19.98 20.25
CA GLU A 265 15.69 -19.52 21.38
C GLU A 265 15.72 -20.55 22.54
N GLY A 266 14.66 -21.34 22.70
CA GLY A 266 14.57 -22.43 23.67
C GLY A 266 15.49 -23.61 23.33
N ASN A 267 15.44 -24.09 22.08
CA ASN A 267 16.28 -25.21 21.64
C ASN A 267 17.78 -24.89 21.69
N GLN A 268 18.18 -23.66 21.35
CA GLN A 268 19.58 -23.22 21.42
C GLN A 268 20.13 -23.10 22.85
N LYS A 269 19.26 -22.93 23.86
CA LYS A 269 19.67 -22.92 25.27
C LYS A 269 19.85 -24.34 25.80
N THR A 270 19.00 -25.28 25.40
CA THR A 270 19.12 -26.68 25.80
C THR A 270 20.40 -27.33 25.24
N GLU A 271 20.74 -27.09 23.97
CA GLU A 271 21.98 -27.60 23.35
C GLU A 271 23.28 -26.99 23.91
N LYS A 272 23.22 -25.86 24.65
CA LYS A 272 24.39 -25.25 25.29
C LYS A 272 24.58 -25.66 26.75
N VAL A 273 23.61 -26.39 27.30
CA VAL A 273 23.60 -26.85 28.70
C VAL A 273 23.94 -28.34 28.79
N GLU A 274 23.83 -29.08 27.68
CA GLU A 274 24.48 -30.38 27.46
C GLU A 274 25.95 -30.22 27.03
#